data_AF-A0A1A8F7H2-F1
#
_entry.id   AF-A0A1A8F7H2-F1
#
_cell.length_a   1.000
_cell.length_b   1.000
_cell.length_c   1.000
_cell.angle_alpha   90.00
_cell.angle_beta   90.00
_cell.angle_gamma   90.00
#
_symmetry.space_group_name_H-M   'P 1'
#
loop_
_entity.id
_entity.type
_entity.pdbx_description
1 polymer ?
#
loop_
_entity_poly.entity_id
_entity_poly.type
_entity_poly.pdbx_seq_one_letter_code
_entity_poly.pdbx_strand_id
1 'polypeptide(L)'
;MWLFGRTARAGLKTPSRVKLCRTRAEWKGVYGRKQGLCTSSSCPPRTAPWRLMFFGTDQFALESLKLLSSSRKSSEALVETLEVVTLSRDVPVKRFAQQNHLPLHSWPPVIAEGQFDVGVIVSFGCLVHQRIINKFPYGILNVHPSLLPRWRGPAPVFHTILHGDTVTGVTIIQIRPHKFDVGPILNQELYQVPEDSTAEELGAALAVKGAHLLIDTLRKLPERIEVKREQGHA
;
A
#
# COMPACT_ATOMS: atom_id res chain seq x y z
N MET A 1 47.97 -11.81 -41.98
CA MET A 1 48.65 -12.79 -41.12
C MET A 1 47.71 -13.16 -39.98
N TRP A 2 47.27 -14.42 -39.87
CA TRP A 2 48.00 -15.55 -39.25
C TRP A 2 48.24 -15.33 -37.75
N LEU A 3 47.92 -16.23 -36.81
CA LEU A 3 47.10 -17.46 -36.75
C LEU A 3 46.88 -17.79 -35.25
N PHE A 4 45.85 -18.61 -34.92
CA PHE A 4 45.79 -19.63 -33.83
C PHE A 4 46.22 -19.20 -32.39
N GLY A 5 45.49 -19.45 -31.31
CA GLY A 5 44.54 -20.54 -31.02
C GLY A 5 45.21 -21.66 -30.21
N ARG A 6 44.67 -22.00 -29.03
CA ARG A 6 44.76 -23.35 -28.41
C ARG A 6 43.86 -23.52 -27.19
N THR A 7 43.35 -24.74 -27.05
CA THR A 7 42.57 -25.29 -25.94
C THR A 7 43.48 -25.80 -24.80
N ALA A 8 42.94 -26.00 -23.58
CA ALA A 8 42.96 -27.33 -22.91
C ALA A 8 42.47 -27.35 -21.44
N ARG A 9 41.60 -28.34 -21.18
CA ARG A 9 41.53 -29.26 -20.02
C ARG A 9 41.13 -28.81 -18.60
N ALA A 10 40.03 -29.42 -18.19
CA ALA A 10 39.56 -29.73 -16.85
C ALA A 10 40.61 -30.25 -15.84
N GLY A 11 40.30 -30.07 -14.55
CA GLY A 11 40.96 -30.74 -13.42
C GLY A 11 39.99 -30.97 -12.25
N LEU A 12 39.38 -32.15 -12.18
CA LEU A 12 38.64 -32.63 -11.01
C LEU A 12 39.63 -33.04 -9.90
N LYS A 13 39.39 -32.62 -8.66
CA LYS A 13 40.04 -33.21 -7.46
C LYS A 13 39.08 -33.28 -6.27
N THR A 14 38.84 -34.51 -5.81
CA THR A 14 38.29 -34.92 -4.51
C THR A 14 38.94 -36.26 -4.14
N PRO A 15 38.83 -36.76 -2.90
CA PRO A 15 38.89 -36.08 -1.60
C PRO A 15 40.01 -36.69 -0.71
N SER A 16 40.35 -36.06 0.42
CA SER A 16 41.25 -36.66 1.43
C SER A 16 40.51 -37.25 2.64
N ARG A 17 41.07 -38.37 3.13
CA ARG A 17 40.57 -39.33 4.14
C ARG A 17 41.79 -39.74 5.00
N VAL A 18 41.73 -40.05 6.31
CA VAL A 18 40.66 -40.07 7.34
C VAL A 18 41.33 -39.66 8.66
N LYS A 19 40.60 -39.17 9.69
CA LYS A 19 40.90 -39.60 11.07
C LYS A 19 39.65 -39.79 11.93
N LEU A 20 39.45 -41.05 12.30
CA LEU A 20 38.38 -41.56 13.15
C LEU A 20 38.71 -41.26 14.61
N CYS A 21 37.74 -40.78 15.39
CA CYS A 21 37.74 -41.02 16.84
C CYS A 21 36.48 -41.80 17.18
N ARG A 22 36.66 -43.04 17.65
CA ARG A 22 35.58 -43.93 18.07
C ARG A 22 35.43 -43.83 19.57
N THR A 23 34.26 -43.43 20.05
CA THR A 23 33.73 -43.88 21.35
C THR A 23 32.38 -44.56 21.12
N ARG A 24 32.13 -45.62 21.89
CA ARG A 24 31.08 -46.62 21.64
C ARG A 24 30.27 -46.82 22.92
N ALA A 25 29.03 -46.33 22.95
CA ALA A 25 27.94 -46.75 23.82
C ALA A 25 26.68 -45.95 23.44
N GLU A 26 25.44 -46.43 23.55
CA GLU A 26 24.91 -47.80 23.64
C GLU A 26 23.48 -47.72 23.08
N TRP A 27 23.03 -48.70 22.28
CA TRP A 27 21.65 -48.73 21.80
C TRP A 27 20.79 -49.58 22.75
N LYS A 28 19.87 -48.93 23.48
CA LYS A 28 18.65 -49.55 23.98
C LYS A 28 17.48 -48.71 23.47
N GLY A 29 16.64 -49.31 22.62
CA GLY A 29 15.48 -48.63 22.07
C GLY A 29 14.34 -48.52 23.07
N VAL A 30 13.33 -47.71 22.72
CA VAL A 30 11.90 -48.09 22.70
C VAL A 30 11.11 -46.88 22.14
N TYR A 31 10.30 -47.19 21.13
CA TYR A 31 9.12 -46.49 20.60
C TYR A 31 8.84 -45.01 20.92
N GLY A 32 8.59 -44.26 19.84
CA GLY A 32 7.46 -43.32 19.80
C GLY A 32 7.69 -41.93 20.38
N ARG A 33 8.31 -41.04 19.60
CA ARG A 33 8.16 -39.59 19.81
C ARG A 33 7.58 -38.96 18.54
N LYS A 34 6.39 -38.37 18.67
CA LYS A 34 5.66 -37.72 17.58
C LYS A 34 6.55 -36.66 16.92
N GLN A 35 6.54 -36.60 15.60
CA GLN A 35 7.13 -35.48 14.88
C GLN A 35 6.43 -34.21 15.35
N GLY A 36 7.18 -33.29 15.95
CA GLY A 36 6.72 -31.94 16.23
C GLY A 36 6.55 -31.23 14.89
N LEU A 37 5.35 -31.32 14.32
CA LEU A 37 4.99 -30.52 13.16
C LEU A 37 4.99 -29.06 13.63
N CYS A 38 6.03 -28.30 13.27
CA CYS A 38 6.09 -26.86 13.52
C CYS A 38 5.04 -26.18 12.62
N THR A 39 3.78 -26.25 13.02
CA THR A 39 2.70 -25.45 12.45
C THR A 39 3.10 -24.00 12.60
N SER A 40 3.14 -23.30 11.47
CA SER A 40 3.57 -21.91 11.33
C SER A 40 3.15 -21.05 12.52
N SER A 41 4.13 -20.52 13.25
CA SER A 41 3.92 -19.45 14.22
C SER A 41 3.39 -18.23 13.47
N SER A 42 2.08 -18.09 13.38
CA SER A 42 1.44 -16.91 12.82
C SER A 42 1.74 -15.74 13.76
N CYS A 43 2.73 -14.93 13.42
CA CYS A 43 2.89 -13.63 14.04
C CYS A 43 1.56 -12.87 13.92
N PRO A 44 1.08 -12.21 14.99
CA PRO A 44 -0.11 -11.39 14.89
C PRO A 44 0.11 -10.33 13.79
N PRO A 45 -0.91 -10.03 12.97
CA PRO A 45 -0.75 -9.10 11.86
C PRO A 45 -0.42 -7.70 12.41
N ARG A 46 0.62 -7.09 11.83
CA ARG A 46 1.26 -5.87 12.36
C ARG A 46 0.25 -4.72 12.44
N THR A 47 0.04 -4.17 13.63
CA THR A 47 -0.78 -2.95 13.85
C THR A 47 0.06 -1.67 13.62
N ALA A 48 -0.58 -0.51 13.72
CA ALA A 48 0.10 0.79 13.75
C ALA A 48 1.25 0.82 14.80
N PRO A 49 2.33 1.59 14.57
CA PRO A 49 2.54 2.58 13.51
C PRO A 49 2.87 1.95 12.15
N TRP A 50 2.22 2.41 11.08
CA TRP A 50 2.28 1.81 9.74
C TRP A 50 3.54 2.16 8.94
N ARG A 51 4.11 1.19 8.20
CA ARG A 51 5.08 1.46 7.13
C ARG A 51 4.31 1.64 5.83
N LEU A 52 4.26 2.87 5.31
CA LEU A 52 3.26 3.29 4.32
C LEU A 52 3.92 3.85 3.05
N MET A 53 3.49 3.34 1.89
CA MET A 53 3.83 3.92 0.59
C MET A 53 2.64 4.69 0.02
N PHE A 54 2.84 5.99 -0.21
CA PHE A 54 1.83 6.92 -0.70
C PHE A 54 1.98 7.14 -2.22
N PHE A 55 0.88 7.08 -2.97
CA PHE A 55 0.84 7.27 -4.41
C PHE A 55 -0.09 8.45 -4.72
N GLY A 56 0.43 9.55 -5.27
CA GLY A 56 -0.39 10.71 -5.59
C GLY A 56 0.31 11.79 -6.40
N THR A 57 -0.47 12.77 -6.89
CA THR A 57 0.07 13.84 -7.76
C THR A 57 -0.39 15.25 -7.37
N ASP A 58 -1.70 15.48 -7.24
CA ASP A 58 -2.32 16.81 -7.24
C ASP A 58 -2.56 17.43 -5.84
N GLN A 59 -3.37 18.49 -5.78
CA GLN A 59 -3.74 19.16 -4.52
C GLN A 59 -4.69 18.30 -3.66
N PHE A 60 -5.57 17.50 -4.27
CA PHE A 60 -6.46 16.60 -3.53
C PHE A 60 -5.65 15.53 -2.78
N ALA A 61 -4.63 14.98 -3.45
CA ALA A 61 -3.66 14.07 -2.85
C ALA A 61 -2.79 14.73 -1.76
N LEU A 62 -2.48 16.02 -1.91
CA LEU A 62 -1.59 16.73 -0.98
C LEU A 62 -2.14 16.79 0.45
N GLU A 63 -3.46 17.00 0.64
CA GLU A 63 -4.04 17.06 1.99
C GLU A 63 -3.88 15.74 2.76
N SER A 64 -4.05 14.61 2.06
CA SER A 64 -3.77 13.29 2.65
C SER A 64 -2.30 13.13 3.02
N LEU A 65 -1.37 13.53 2.14
CA LEU A 65 0.07 13.44 2.42
C LEU A 65 0.51 14.35 3.58
N LYS A 66 -0.08 15.54 3.71
CA LYS A 66 0.16 16.46 4.84
C LYS A 66 -0.19 15.79 6.17
N LEU A 67 -1.41 15.24 6.31
CA LEU A 67 -1.82 14.61 7.57
C LEU A 67 -1.00 13.35 7.88
N LEU A 68 -0.68 12.52 6.88
CA LEU A 68 0.21 11.37 7.07
C LEU A 68 1.60 11.79 7.57
N SER A 69 2.21 12.80 6.93
CA SER A 69 3.52 13.36 7.31
C SER A 69 3.52 13.95 8.74
N SER A 70 2.46 14.66 9.11
CA SER A 70 2.27 15.18 10.48
C SER A 70 2.09 14.04 11.48
N SER A 71 1.34 12.99 11.15
CA SER A 71 1.10 11.85 12.03
C SER A 71 2.38 11.06 12.39
N ARG A 72 3.41 11.09 11.54
CA ARG A 72 4.74 10.51 11.82
C ARG A 72 5.53 11.28 12.88
N LYS A 73 5.20 12.56 13.11
CA LYS A 73 5.89 13.45 14.06
C LYS A 73 5.19 13.52 15.44
N SER A 74 4.06 12.83 15.59
CA SER A 74 3.29 12.74 16.84
C SER A 74 3.95 11.81 17.86
N SER A 75 3.70 12.03 19.15
CA SER A 75 4.03 11.07 20.22
C SER A 75 3.26 9.75 20.08
N GLU A 76 2.04 9.82 19.56
CA GLU A 76 1.22 8.69 19.16
C GLU A 76 1.32 8.54 17.63
N ALA A 77 2.49 8.11 17.15
CA ALA A 77 2.74 8.02 15.72
C ALA A 77 1.80 6.98 15.07
N LEU A 78 1.01 7.39 14.07
CA LEU A 78 0.18 6.48 13.28
C LEU A 78 0.97 5.85 12.13
N VAL A 79 2.02 6.55 11.67
CA VAL A 79 2.87 6.17 10.55
C VAL A 79 4.31 6.16 11.06
N GLU A 80 5.02 5.06 10.80
CA GLU A 80 6.45 4.89 11.12
C GLU A 80 7.31 5.38 9.95
N THR A 81 7.10 4.79 8.77
CA THR A 81 7.77 5.17 7.52
C THR A 81 6.76 5.67 6.51
N LEU A 82 7.14 6.69 5.73
CA LEU A 82 6.30 7.33 4.73
C LEU A 82 7.15 7.62 3.50
N GLU A 83 6.91 6.88 2.43
CA GLU A 83 7.63 7.01 1.15
C GLU A 83 6.63 7.34 0.04
N VAL A 84 7.02 8.17 -0.92
CA VAL A 84 6.11 8.81 -1.88
C VAL A 84 6.43 8.39 -3.32
N VAL A 85 5.40 8.00 -4.07
CA VAL A 85 5.43 7.68 -5.49
C VAL A 85 4.61 8.72 -6.25
N THR A 86 5.16 9.27 -7.33
CA THR A 86 4.50 10.29 -8.15
C THR A 86 4.89 10.17 -9.62
N LEU A 87 4.08 10.73 -10.53
CA LEU A 87 4.27 10.57 -11.98
C LEU A 87 5.12 11.66 -12.64
N SER A 88 4.99 12.91 -12.16
CA SER A 88 5.43 14.10 -12.90
C SER A 88 6.60 14.82 -12.25
N ARG A 89 7.36 15.58 -13.05
CA ARG A 89 8.59 16.23 -12.59
C ARG A 89 8.35 17.36 -11.58
N ASP A 90 7.22 18.05 -11.67
CA ASP A 90 6.87 19.16 -10.78
C ASP A 90 5.36 19.18 -10.52
N VAL A 91 4.94 18.68 -9.36
CA VAL A 91 3.53 18.56 -8.92
C VAL A 91 3.43 18.78 -7.41
N PRO A 92 2.26 19.21 -6.87
CA PRO A 92 2.11 19.56 -5.45
C PRO A 92 2.63 18.51 -4.48
N VAL A 93 2.25 17.23 -4.67
CA VAL A 93 2.73 16.10 -3.86
C VAL A 93 4.25 15.99 -3.84
N LYS A 94 4.90 16.15 -4.99
CA LYS A 94 6.36 16.04 -5.13
C LYS A 94 7.07 17.20 -4.43
N ARG A 95 6.61 18.44 -4.64
CA ARG A 95 7.17 19.64 -4.00
C ARG A 95 7.13 19.49 -2.47
N PHE A 96 5.98 19.09 -1.93
CA PHE A 96 5.81 18.87 -0.50
C PHE A 96 6.71 17.75 0.04
N ALA A 97 6.83 16.63 -0.69
CA ALA A 97 7.72 15.52 -0.33
C ALA A 97 9.19 15.97 -0.27
N GLN A 98 9.65 16.76 -1.25
CA GLN A 98 11.01 17.32 -1.24
C GLN A 98 11.22 18.29 -0.06
N GLN A 99 10.27 19.20 0.19
CA GLN A 99 10.31 20.16 1.31
C GLN A 99 10.31 19.49 2.69
N ASN A 100 9.69 18.30 2.82
CA ASN A 100 9.61 17.56 4.08
C ASN A 100 10.60 16.38 4.16
N HIS A 101 11.55 16.30 3.22
CA HIS A 101 12.55 15.22 3.13
C HIS A 101 11.94 13.80 3.16
N LEU A 102 10.81 13.60 2.47
CA LEU A 102 10.20 12.30 2.28
C LEU A 102 10.88 11.56 1.11
N PRO A 103 11.24 10.27 1.24
CA PRO A 103 11.79 9.49 0.13
C PRO A 103 10.85 9.48 -1.07
N LEU A 104 11.40 9.69 -2.26
CA LEU A 104 10.66 9.81 -3.51
C LEU A 104 11.05 8.70 -4.49
N HIS A 105 10.03 8.08 -5.08
CA HIS A 105 10.15 6.98 -6.05
C HIS A 105 9.50 7.36 -7.38
N SER A 106 10.14 6.94 -8.47
CA SER A 106 9.55 6.99 -9.81
C SER A 106 8.52 5.86 -9.97
N TRP A 107 7.46 6.12 -10.74
CA TRP A 107 6.53 5.07 -11.16
C TRP A 107 7.07 4.27 -12.36
N PRO A 108 6.94 2.93 -12.38
CA PRO A 108 6.51 2.06 -11.29
C PRO A 108 7.62 1.84 -10.25
N PRO A 109 7.32 1.83 -8.94
CA PRO A 109 8.31 1.63 -7.90
C PRO A 109 8.81 0.17 -7.87
N VAL A 110 10.05 -0.01 -7.41
CA VAL A 110 10.61 -1.32 -7.07
C VAL A 110 10.43 -1.51 -5.56
N ILE A 111 9.56 -2.45 -5.17
CA ILE A 111 9.16 -2.69 -3.77
C ILE A 111 9.62 -4.08 -3.35
N ALA A 112 10.35 -4.18 -2.25
CA ALA A 112 10.74 -5.44 -1.64
C ALA A 112 9.57 -6.08 -0.86
N GLU A 113 9.57 -7.41 -0.74
CA GLU A 113 8.54 -8.12 0.01
C GLU A 113 8.57 -7.71 1.50
N GLY A 114 7.41 -7.39 2.07
CA GLY A 114 7.31 -6.97 3.47
C GLY A 114 7.97 -5.62 3.81
N GLN A 115 8.36 -4.80 2.83
CA GLN A 115 8.92 -3.45 3.06
C GLN A 115 7.89 -2.48 3.65
N PHE A 116 6.65 -2.57 3.18
CA PHE A 116 5.51 -1.74 3.61
C PHE A 116 4.35 -2.63 4.03
N ASP A 117 3.50 -2.13 4.92
CA ASP A 117 2.32 -2.83 5.42
C ASP A 117 1.08 -2.50 4.58
N VAL A 118 0.96 -1.23 4.19
CA VAL A 118 -0.21 -0.66 3.50
C VAL A 118 0.24 0.36 2.45
N GLY A 119 -0.40 0.32 1.28
CA GLY A 119 -0.29 1.39 0.30
C GLY A 119 -1.47 2.35 0.40
N VAL A 120 -1.28 3.62 0.09
CA VAL A 120 -2.38 4.59 -0.03
C VAL A 120 -2.26 5.31 -1.36
N ILE A 121 -3.30 5.21 -2.19
CA ILE A 121 -3.41 5.90 -3.48
C ILE A 121 -4.45 7.01 -3.39
N VAL A 122 -4.09 8.21 -3.86
CA VAL A 122 -4.97 9.38 -3.89
C VAL A 122 -4.66 10.18 -5.16
N SER A 123 -5.64 10.35 -6.04
CA SER A 123 -5.50 11.09 -7.31
C SER A 123 -4.16 10.88 -8.03
N PHE A 124 -3.88 9.61 -8.36
CA PHE A 124 -2.61 9.18 -8.96
C PHE A 124 -2.68 8.93 -10.47
N GLY A 125 -3.87 8.66 -11.02
CA GLY A 125 -4.07 8.57 -12.48
C GLY A 125 -3.53 7.31 -13.18
N CYS A 126 -2.99 6.32 -12.46
CA CYS A 126 -2.47 5.08 -13.03
C CYS A 126 -3.11 3.83 -12.40
N LEU A 127 -3.41 2.81 -13.22
CA LEU A 127 -3.83 1.49 -12.75
C LEU A 127 -2.66 0.80 -12.02
N VAL A 128 -2.93 0.30 -10.81
CA VAL A 128 -1.94 -0.47 -10.05
C VAL A 128 -2.05 -1.95 -10.40
N HIS A 129 -0.97 -2.54 -10.88
CA HIS A 129 -0.93 -3.95 -11.26
C HIS A 129 -0.94 -4.87 -10.02
N GLN A 130 -1.55 -6.06 -10.12
CA GLN A 130 -1.63 -7.04 -9.01
C GLN A 130 -0.26 -7.32 -8.36
N ARG A 131 0.82 -7.35 -9.15
CA ARG A 131 2.20 -7.56 -8.65
C ARG A 131 2.69 -6.49 -7.67
N ILE A 132 2.11 -5.29 -7.72
CA ILE A 132 2.38 -4.18 -6.80
C ILE A 132 1.42 -4.26 -5.61
N ILE A 133 0.12 -4.50 -5.86
CA ILE A 133 -0.90 -4.66 -4.80
C ILE A 133 -0.49 -5.76 -3.81
N ASN A 134 0.01 -6.90 -4.30
CA ASN A 134 0.45 -8.03 -3.48
C ASN A 134 1.62 -7.75 -2.54
N LYS A 135 2.35 -6.63 -2.71
CA LYS A 135 3.47 -6.26 -1.82
C LYS A 135 3.03 -5.65 -0.49
N PHE A 136 1.73 -5.36 -0.35
CA PHE A 136 1.15 -4.74 0.83
C PHE A 136 0.23 -5.74 1.53
N PRO A 137 0.58 -6.26 2.73
CA PRO A 137 -0.26 -7.17 3.51
C PRO A 137 -1.69 -6.67 3.76
N TYR A 138 -1.86 -5.35 3.96
CA TYR A 138 -3.17 -4.70 4.14
C TYR A 138 -3.78 -4.20 2.81
N GLY A 139 -3.14 -4.50 1.68
CA GLY A 139 -3.49 -4.02 0.35
C GLY A 139 -3.18 -2.54 0.15
N ILE A 140 -3.81 -1.96 -0.88
CA ILE A 140 -3.69 -0.54 -1.20
C ILE A 140 -5.08 0.12 -1.02
N LEU A 141 -5.12 1.19 -0.25
CA LEU A 141 -6.33 1.96 0.05
C LEU A 141 -6.46 3.13 -0.93
N ASN A 142 -7.64 3.35 -1.53
CA ASN A 142 -7.92 4.54 -2.34
C ASN A 142 -8.82 5.53 -1.58
N VAL A 143 -8.48 6.82 -1.61
CA VAL A 143 -9.33 7.92 -1.13
C VAL A 143 -10.11 8.48 -2.31
N HIS A 144 -11.41 8.19 -2.40
CA HIS A 144 -12.23 8.54 -3.56
C HIS A 144 -13.30 9.60 -3.20
N PRO A 145 -13.31 10.79 -3.84
CA PRO A 145 -14.25 11.88 -3.53
C PRO A 145 -15.65 11.68 -4.16
N SER A 146 -16.31 10.59 -3.78
CA SER A 146 -17.76 10.41 -3.89
C SER A 146 -18.26 9.40 -2.87
N LEU A 147 -19.59 9.23 -2.79
CA LEU A 147 -20.24 8.08 -2.15
C LEU A 147 -20.32 6.90 -3.13
N LEU A 148 -19.25 6.10 -3.21
CA LEU A 148 -19.24 4.88 -4.04
C LEU A 148 -20.40 3.93 -3.64
N PRO A 149 -21.08 3.29 -4.61
CA PRO A 149 -20.68 3.12 -6.01
C PRO A 149 -21.00 4.29 -6.96
N ARG A 150 -21.65 5.37 -6.51
CA ARG A 150 -21.93 6.55 -7.34
C ARG A 150 -20.61 7.25 -7.72
N TRP A 151 -20.50 7.71 -8.97
CA TRP A 151 -19.33 8.38 -9.52
C TRP A 151 -18.00 7.63 -9.35
N ARG A 152 -17.95 6.35 -9.77
CA ARG A 152 -16.67 5.67 -10.05
C ARG A 152 -15.94 6.34 -11.21
N GLY A 153 -14.62 6.25 -11.24
CA GLY A 153 -13.80 6.70 -12.35
C GLY A 153 -13.39 8.17 -12.24
N PRO A 154 -13.05 8.81 -13.38
CA PRO A 154 -12.51 10.16 -13.38
C PRO A 154 -13.53 11.21 -12.95
N ALA A 155 -13.02 12.34 -12.44
CA ALA A 155 -13.78 13.58 -12.20
C ALA A 155 -15.09 13.45 -11.37
N PRO A 156 -15.15 12.67 -10.27
CA PRO A 156 -16.39 12.47 -9.50
C PRO A 156 -16.95 13.76 -8.88
N VAL A 157 -16.10 14.72 -8.54
CA VAL A 157 -16.49 16.04 -8.02
C VAL A 157 -17.25 16.84 -9.09
N PHE A 158 -16.77 16.84 -10.33
CA PHE A 158 -17.48 17.46 -11.46
C PHE A 158 -18.81 16.76 -11.72
N HIS A 159 -18.84 15.42 -11.70
CA HIS A 159 -20.10 14.70 -11.87
C HIS A 159 -21.13 15.01 -10.77
N THR A 160 -20.69 15.18 -9.52
CA THR A 160 -21.55 15.62 -8.40
C THR A 160 -22.23 16.96 -8.73
N ILE A 161 -21.45 17.98 -9.08
CA ILE A 161 -21.98 19.31 -9.44
C ILE A 161 -22.87 19.26 -10.69
N LEU A 162 -22.42 18.59 -11.76
CA LEU A 162 -23.14 18.54 -13.05
C LEU A 162 -24.51 17.86 -12.98
N HIS A 163 -24.76 17.03 -11.96
CA HIS A 163 -26.06 16.36 -11.77
C HIS A 163 -26.91 16.99 -10.66
N GLY A 164 -26.45 18.09 -10.05
CA GLY A 164 -27.17 18.75 -8.95
C GLY A 164 -27.28 17.88 -7.70
N ASP A 165 -26.29 17.03 -7.43
CA ASP A 165 -26.28 16.19 -6.22
C ASP A 165 -26.15 17.08 -4.97
N THR A 166 -27.22 17.20 -4.19
CA THR A 166 -27.20 17.92 -2.89
C THR A 166 -26.38 17.20 -1.82
N VAL A 167 -26.04 15.93 -2.04
CA VAL A 167 -25.30 15.07 -1.12
C VAL A 167 -24.21 14.32 -1.87
N THR A 168 -22.98 14.40 -1.36
CA THR A 168 -21.84 13.62 -1.82
C THR A 168 -21.04 13.12 -0.60
N GLY A 169 -19.75 12.82 -0.76
CA GLY A 169 -18.90 12.41 0.34
C GLY A 169 -17.54 11.92 -0.10
N VAL A 170 -16.86 11.20 0.79
CA VAL A 170 -15.61 10.50 0.49
C VAL A 170 -15.75 9.03 0.88
N THR A 171 -15.18 8.14 0.06
CA THR A 171 -15.11 6.71 0.34
C THR A 171 -13.66 6.25 0.40
N ILE A 172 -13.33 5.44 1.41
CA ILE A 172 -12.08 4.68 1.47
C ILE A 172 -12.37 3.23 1.06
N ILE A 173 -11.70 2.75 0.02
CA ILE A 173 -11.81 1.36 -0.48
C ILE A 173 -10.46 0.64 -0.46
N GLN A 174 -10.44 -0.69 -0.39
CA GLN A 174 -9.29 -1.46 -0.89
C GLN A 174 -9.42 -1.61 -2.41
N ILE A 175 -8.40 -1.27 -3.19
CA ILE A 175 -8.47 -1.41 -4.66
C ILE A 175 -8.40 -2.87 -5.10
N ARG A 176 -9.08 -3.18 -6.21
CA ARG A 176 -8.90 -4.43 -6.97
C ARG A 176 -7.98 -4.19 -8.17
N PRO A 177 -7.29 -5.22 -8.70
CA PRO A 177 -6.50 -5.08 -9.93
C PRO A 177 -7.40 -4.75 -11.13
N HIS A 178 -6.81 -4.20 -12.20
CA HIS A 178 -7.43 -3.99 -13.51
C HIS A 178 -8.67 -3.08 -13.57
N LYS A 179 -9.13 -2.50 -12.45
CA LYS A 179 -10.30 -1.61 -12.38
C LYS A 179 -9.99 -0.39 -11.52
N PHE A 180 -10.43 0.79 -11.95
CA PHE A 180 -10.49 1.99 -11.12
C PHE A 180 -11.70 1.92 -10.19
N ASP A 181 -11.52 2.42 -8.96
CA ASP A 181 -12.57 2.71 -7.95
C ASP A 181 -13.53 1.55 -7.63
N VAL A 182 -13.08 0.31 -7.90
CA VAL A 182 -13.79 -0.92 -7.59
C VAL A 182 -13.02 -1.71 -6.53
N GLY A 183 -13.75 -2.10 -5.49
CA GLY A 183 -13.29 -2.91 -4.38
C GLY A 183 -14.01 -2.56 -3.08
N PRO A 184 -13.83 -3.36 -2.02
CA PRO A 184 -14.64 -3.25 -0.82
C PRO A 184 -14.42 -1.92 -0.10
N ILE A 185 -15.52 -1.30 0.31
CA ILE A 185 -15.58 -0.09 1.14
C ILE A 185 -15.17 -0.45 2.57
N LEU A 186 -14.13 0.22 3.05
CA LEU A 186 -13.69 0.19 4.44
C LEU A 186 -14.40 1.26 5.28
N ASN A 187 -14.53 2.46 4.73
CA ASN A 187 -15.09 3.61 5.42
C ASN A 187 -15.71 4.59 4.42
N GLN A 188 -16.71 5.35 4.84
CA GLN A 188 -17.42 6.29 3.97
C GLN A 188 -18.04 7.40 4.82
N GLU A 189 -17.92 8.65 4.38
CA GLU A 189 -18.42 9.81 5.11
C GLU A 189 -19.16 10.76 4.17
N LEU A 190 -20.32 11.23 4.62
CA LEU A 190 -21.20 12.12 3.87
C LEU A 190 -20.72 13.57 3.91
N TYR A 191 -21.03 14.32 2.86
CA TYR A 191 -20.87 15.77 2.78
C TYR A 191 -22.10 16.38 2.11
N GLN A 192 -22.69 17.41 2.73
CA GLN A 192 -23.76 18.21 2.12
C GLN A 192 -23.11 19.16 1.12
N VAL A 193 -23.61 19.19 -0.12
CA VAL A 193 -23.10 20.05 -1.18
C VAL A 193 -23.80 21.42 -1.07
N PRO A 194 -23.06 22.53 -0.88
CA PRO A 194 -23.65 23.87 -0.91
C PRO A 194 -24.27 24.18 -2.28
N GLU A 195 -25.41 24.87 -2.31
CA GLU A 195 -26.23 25.06 -3.51
C GLU A 195 -25.48 25.73 -4.68
N ASP A 196 -24.56 26.66 -4.38
CA ASP A 196 -23.74 27.38 -5.37
C ASP A 196 -22.27 26.88 -5.44
N SER A 197 -21.97 25.69 -4.91
CA SER A 197 -20.57 25.22 -4.80
C SER A 197 -19.93 24.95 -6.17
N THR A 198 -18.77 25.58 -6.42
CA THR A 198 -17.93 25.21 -7.57
C THR A 198 -17.26 23.85 -7.35
N ALA A 199 -16.88 23.19 -8.45
CA ALA A 199 -16.12 21.93 -8.38
C ALA A 199 -14.74 22.09 -7.71
N GLU A 200 -14.16 23.30 -7.71
CA GLU A 200 -12.91 23.60 -7.01
C GLU A 200 -13.11 23.66 -5.49
N GLU A 201 -14.12 24.41 -5.02
CA GLU A 201 -14.45 24.51 -3.59
C GLU A 201 -14.88 23.15 -3.02
N LEU A 202 -15.76 22.43 -3.72
CA LEU A 202 -16.17 21.09 -3.33
C LEU A 202 -14.98 20.12 -3.32
N GLY A 203 -14.11 20.21 -4.33
CA GLY A 203 -12.89 19.42 -4.41
C GLY A 203 -11.95 19.66 -3.22
N ALA A 204 -11.75 20.91 -2.83
CA ALA A 204 -10.93 21.30 -1.67
C ALA A 204 -11.55 20.80 -0.34
N ALA A 205 -12.86 20.96 -0.16
CA ALA A 205 -13.57 20.47 1.02
C ALA A 205 -13.50 18.94 1.15
N LEU A 206 -13.67 18.21 0.04
CA LEU A 206 -13.57 16.76 0.00
C LEU A 206 -12.11 16.26 0.15
N ALA A 207 -11.10 17.04 -0.26
CA ALA A 207 -9.69 16.70 -0.03
C ALA A 207 -9.38 16.67 1.48
N VAL A 208 -9.80 17.70 2.21
CA VAL A 208 -9.65 17.78 3.67
C VAL A 208 -10.43 16.67 4.36
N LYS A 209 -11.72 16.48 4.01
CA LYS A 209 -12.54 15.38 4.58
C LYS A 209 -11.90 14.01 4.32
N GLY A 210 -11.43 13.77 3.09
CA GLY A 210 -10.80 12.50 2.70
C GLY A 210 -9.50 12.23 3.44
N ALA A 211 -8.69 13.26 3.68
CA ALA A 211 -7.48 13.15 4.50
C ALA A 211 -7.81 12.73 5.94
N HIS A 212 -8.82 13.34 6.57
CA HIS A 212 -9.26 12.95 7.92
C HIS A 212 -9.85 11.52 7.95
N LEU A 213 -10.72 11.19 7.00
CA LEU A 213 -11.34 9.87 6.88
C LEU A 213 -10.29 8.76 6.66
N LEU A 214 -9.22 9.05 5.92
CA LEU A 214 -8.07 8.16 5.76
C LEU A 214 -7.36 7.90 7.09
N ILE A 215 -7.06 8.94 7.88
CA ILE A 215 -6.40 8.81 9.19
C ILE A 215 -7.25 7.95 10.13
N ASP A 216 -8.57 8.18 10.19
CA ASP A 216 -9.49 7.38 11.02
C ASP A 216 -9.67 5.94 10.53
N THR A 217 -9.49 5.70 9.23
CA THR A 217 -9.47 4.35 8.67
C THR A 217 -8.18 3.63 9.02
N LEU A 218 -7.02 4.31 8.94
CA LEU A 218 -5.71 3.76 9.30
C LEU A 218 -5.59 3.46 10.80
N ARG A 219 -6.23 4.25 11.68
CA ARG A 219 -6.27 3.98 13.13
C ARG A 219 -6.96 2.66 13.50
N LYS A 220 -7.89 2.19 12.66
CA LYS A 220 -8.73 1.01 12.90
C LYS A 220 -8.68 0.03 11.71
N LEU A 221 -7.52 -0.04 11.05
CA LEU A 221 -7.42 -0.70 9.75
C LEU A 221 -7.75 -2.21 9.79
N PRO A 222 -7.28 -3.01 10.77
CA PRO A 222 -7.67 -4.41 10.91
C PRO A 222 -9.20 -4.57 11.02
N GLU A 223 -9.84 -3.84 11.93
CA GLU A 223 -11.27 -3.92 12.19
C GLU A 223 -12.09 -3.48 10.96
N ARG A 224 -11.64 -2.41 10.28
CA ARG A 224 -12.25 -1.91 9.05
C ARG A 224 -12.17 -2.92 7.90
N ILE A 225 -11.12 -3.74 7.85
CA ILE A 225 -10.95 -4.81 6.85
C ILE A 225 -11.83 -6.02 7.17
N GLU A 226 -12.07 -6.33 8.45
CA GLU A 226 -12.98 -7.40 8.87
C GLU A 226 -14.44 -7.07 8.53
N VAL A 227 -14.89 -5.83 8.79
CA VAL A 227 -16.28 -5.40 8.56
C VAL A 227 -16.53 -4.75 7.18
N LYS A 228 -15.58 -4.87 6.25
CA LYS A 228 -15.68 -4.22 4.93
C LYS A 228 -16.85 -4.76 4.11
N ARG A 229 -17.47 -3.87 3.33
CA ARG A 229 -18.59 -4.23 2.45
C ARG A 229 -18.20 -4.12 0.98
N GLU A 230 -18.56 -5.10 0.17
CA GLU A 230 -18.41 -4.97 -1.28
C GLU A 230 -19.35 -3.87 -1.82
N GLN A 231 -18.95 -3.22 -2.91
CA GLN A 231 -19.78 -2.18 -3.53
C GLN A 231 -20.97 -2.80 -4.26
N GLY A 232 -22.10 -2.10 -4.26
CA GLY A 232 -23.22 -2.43 -5.14
C GLY A 232 -22.88 -2.30 -6.63
N HIS A 233 -23.76 -2.85 -7.46
CA HIS A 233 -23.86 -2.45 -8.86
C HIS A 233 -24.31 -0.98 -8.90
N ALA A 234 -23.79 -0.22 -9.87
CA ALA A 234 -24.16 1.17 -10.11
C ALA A 234 -25.30 1.22 -11.14
#